data_AF-A0A7C6DLW9-F1
#
_entry.id   AF-A0A7C6DLW9-F1
#
_cell.length_a   1.000
_cell.length_b   1.000
_cell.length_c   1.000
_cell.angle_alpha   90.00
_cell.angle_beta   90.00
_cell.angle_gamma   90.00
#
_symmetry.space_group_name_H-M   'P 1'
#
loop_
_entity.id
_entity.type
_entity.pdbx_description
1 polymer ?
#
loop_
_entity_poly.entity_id
_entity_poly.type
_entity_poly.pdbx_seq_one_letter_code
_entity_poly.pdbx_strand_id
1 'polypeptide(L)'
;MPSWRILLRFTRRGFVRGAAAVAAAAGLGTGFQPTLASAKQDDERRSGRWVTGDFHTHTWLTDGSHTQVDVVSHAFQYGLDWMANSEHGGISVRMPDGTPFPSPVWRWITLKDYSYPIIQDLRKQYRSKLLVQGLEWNVPTHEHASVGIVADEPKAISDFEYMFDQSDKDTSRASEGLPKLNKTHANAVAGAKWLYDHYRTSSYYILNHPSRKLLYTATDIRDFIDAAPGVAIGLEGFPGHQKEAWRGGYGGSYGDNTYKARTYGGADLMLAKVGGLMDSLWGEGRKYWVFVNSDFHSSDDDADFWPGEYAKTYTYINGGSYRDLIAGLRSGNSFIVHGDLINALDFSARSKGESATMGQTLRVDKGDNVHIKIRFRCPATNNSGARVDVDHIDLIAGHLTGPYADRAKDTNESAQVVRRFARRDWDRDDGWYVITYQVQKAAKSQYFRLRGTNLGVGVPNETDANGNPLIDDLVAPNTIAKAYADLWFYSNPIFVKVI
;
A
#
# COMPACT_ATOMS: atom_id res chain seq x y z
N MET A 1 -42.56 -70.63 -0.59
CA MET A 1 -43.21 -69.76 0.41
C MET A 1 -43.35 -68.35 -0.18
N PRO A 2 -44.46 -67.65 0.06
CA PRO A 2 -45.17 -66.96 -1.03
C PRO A 2 -45.22 -65.42 -0.88
N SER A 3 -45.45 -64.73 -2.02
CA SER A 3 -46.36 -63.57 -2.25
C SER A 3 -46.29 -62.33 -1.30
N TRP A 4 -46.36 -61.07 -1.75
CA TRP A 4 -47.57 -60.41 -2.30
C TRP A 4 -47.24 -59.05 -2.95
N ARG A 5 -48.04 -58.70 -3.97
CA ARG A 5 -48.19 -57.39 -4.61
C ARG A 5 -49.31 -56.59 -3.94
N ILE A 6 -49.25 -55.25 -4.02
CA ILE A 6 -50.38 -54.28 -4.02
C ILE A 6 -49.88 -53.09 -4.88
N LEU A 7 -50.33 -52.73 -6.10
CA LEU A 7 -51.63 -52.34 -6.71
C LEU A 7 -52.29 -51.08 -6.07
N LEU A 8 -52.18 -49.87 -6.62
CA LEU A 8 -52.94 -49.25 -7.75
C LEU A 8 -53.87 -48.13 -7.21
N ARG A 9 -53.74 -46.88 -7.70
CA ARG A 9 -54.80 -46.10 -8.41
C ARG A 9 -54.60 -44.58 -8.40
N PHE A 10 -54.69 -44.04 -9.61
CA PHE A 10 -54.96 -42.66 -9.98
C PHE A 10 -56.37 -42.20 -9.56
N THR A 11 -56.53 -40.90 -9.32
CA THR A 11 -57.68 -40.11 -9.83
C THR A 11 -57.32 -38.64 -10.01
N ARG A 12 -57.61 -38.11 -11.20
CA ARG A 12 -57.73 -36.68 -11.54
C ARG A 12 -59.10 -36.15 -11.11
N ARG A 13 -59.17 -34.87 -10.74
CA ARG A 13 -60.27 -33.86 -10.85
C ARG A 13 -59.80 -32.66 -10.00
N GLY A 14 -59.98 -31.39 -10.32
CA GLY A 14 -60.70 -30.63 -11.33
C GLY A 14 -60.71 -29.16 -10.83
N PHE A 15 -60.72 -28.23 -11.78
CA PHE A 15 -60.96 -26.77 -11.67
C PHE A 15 -61.60 -26.22 -10.38
N VAL A 16 -61.19 -25.00 -9.96
CA VAL A 16 -62.03 -23.77 -9.95
C VAL A 16 -61.15 -22.51 -9.85
N ARG A 17 -61.43 -21.52 -10.72
CA ARG A 17 -60.98 -20.12 -10.65
C ARG A 17 -61.77 -19.38 -9.59
N GLY A 18 -61.12 -18.56 -8.76
CA GLY A 18 -61.75 -17.55 -7.92
C GLY A 18 -61.00 -16.22 -8.04
N ALA A 19 -61.64 -15.24 -8.68
CA ALA A 19 -61.20 -13.85 -8.68
C ALA A 19 -61.93 -13.11 -7.55
N ALA A 20 -61.20 -12.24 -6.84
CA ALA A 20 -61.79 -11.14 -6.06
C ALA A 20 -60.79 -9.97 -6.01
N ALA A 21 -61.19 -8.86 -6.62
CA ALA A 21 -60.75 -7.50 -6.28
C ALA A 21 -61.46 -7.11 -4.96
N VAL A 22 -60.99 -6.20 -4.09
CA VAL A 22 -60.72 -4.76 -4.23
C VAL A 22 -60.11 -4.30 -2.90
N ALA A 23 -59.14 -3.37 -2.89
CA ALA A 23 -59.18 -2.12 -2.10
C ALA A 23 -57.82 -1.42 -2.13
N ALA A 24 -57.80 -0.24 -2.74
CA ALA A 24 -56.72 0.73 -2.63
C ALA A 24 -56.80 1.44 -1.27
N ALA A 25 -55.66 1.58 -0.60
CA ALA A 25 -55.44 2.58 0.44
C ALA A 25 -54.16 3.34 0.11
N ALA A 26 -54.32 4.62 -0.18
CA ALA A 26 -53.23 5.57 -0.36
C ALA A 26 -52.54 5.84 0.98
N GLY A 27 -51.22 5.69 1.02
CA GLY A 27 -50.37 6.06 2.14
C GLY A 27 -49.08 6.68 1.62
N LEU A 28 -48.98 8.00 1.75
CA LEU A 28 -47.78 8.79 1.54
C LEU A 28 -46.67 8.32 2.49
N GLY A 29 -45.49 8.03 1.94
CA GLY A 29 -44.31 7.67 2.72
C GLY A 29 -43.23 7.01 1.89
N THR A 30 -42.63 7.72 0.93
CA THR A 30 -41.42 7.24 0.24
C THR A 30 -40.20 7.45 1.13
N GLY A 31 -40.05 6.59 2.13
CA GLY A 31 -38.74 6.32 2.72
C GLY A 31 -37.92 5.53 1.70
N PHE A 32 -36.82 6.12 1.21
CA PHE A 32 -35.81 5.38 0.48
C PHE A 32 -35.11 4.42 1.47
N GLN A 33 -35.53 3.16 1.50
CA GLN A 33 -34.68 2.09 2.00
C GLN A 33 -33.73 1.70 0.87
N PRO A 34 -32.40 1.89 1.00
CA PRO A 34 -31.48 1.34 0.03
C PRO A 34 -31.55 -0.19 0.14
N THR A 35 -32.01 -0.83 -0.94
CA THR A 35 -32.15 -2.29 -0.99
C THR A 35 -30.76 -2.95 -0.98
N LEU A 36 -30.58 -3.90 -0.05
CA LEU A 36 -29.40 -4.77 0.09
C LEU A 36 -29.00 -5.50 -1.21
N ALA A 37 -29.89 -5.56 -2.20
CA ALA A 37 -29.63 -6.16 -3.51
C ALA A 37 -28.51 -5.49 -4.32
N SER A 38 -28.26 -4.19 -4.11
CA SER A 38 -27.18 -3.46 -4.80
C SER A 38 -25.79 -3.93 -4.37
N ALA A 39 -25.61 -4.32 -3.11
CA ALA A 39 -24.32 -4.75 -2.59
C ALA A 39 -23.82 -6.08 -3.17
N LYS A 40 -24.73 -7.04 -3.43
CA LYS A 40 -24.39 -8.33 -4.05
C LYS A 40 -23.97 -8.19 -5.52
N GLN A 41 -24.56 -7.22 -6.23
CA GLN A 41 -24.29 -6.99 -7.65
C GLN A 41 -22.89 -6.40 -7.91
N ASP A 42 -22.27 -5.78 -6.91
CA ASP A 42 -20.92 -5.20 -7.03
C ASP A 42 -19.80 -6.23 -6.83
N ASP A 43 -19.99 -7.22 -5.94
CA ASP A 43 -19.02 -8.32 -5.74
C ASP A 43 -18.95 -9.22 -7.00
N GLU A 44 -20.08 -9.45 -7.67
CA GLU A 44 -20.14 -10.27 -8.90
C GLU A 44 -19.55 -9.57 -10.15
N ARG A 45 -19.31 -8.25 -10.12
CA ARG A 45 -18.73 -7.49 -11.25
C ARG A 45 -17.22 -7.29 -11.19
N ARG A 46 -16.58 -7.69 -10.09
CA ARG A 46 -15.14 -7.50 -9.86
C ARG A 46 -14.38 -8.78 -10.24
N SER A 47 -13.77 -8.78 -11.43
CA SER A 47 -12.96 -9.92 -11.90
C SER A 47 -11.57 -10.05 -11.25
N GLY A 48 -11.18 -9.08 -10.43
CA GLY A 48 -9.88 -9.02 -9.75
C GLY A 48 -9.92 -9.45 -8.28
N ARG A 49 -8.75 -9.45 -7.64
CA ARG A 49 -8.54 -9.87 -6.24
C ARG A 49 -7.59 -8.94 -5.51
N TRP A 50 -7.68 -8.93 -4.19
CA TRP A 50 -6.65 -8.35 -3.33
C TRP A 50 -5.42 -9.26 -3.28
N VAL A 51 -4.23 -8.65 -3.36
CA VAL A 51 -2.93 -9.29 -3.11
C VAL A 51 -2.16 -8.54 -2.04
N THR A 52 -1.45 -9.27 -1.21
CA THR A 52 -0.53 -8.75 -0.20
C THR A 52 0.91 -8.83 -0.71
N GLY A 53 1.75 -7.84 -0.39
CA GLY A 53 3.18 -7.98 -0.67
C GLY A 53 4.07 -7.00 0.06
N ASP A 54 5.36 -7.24 -0.17
CA ASP A 54 6.51 -6.54 0.37
C ASP A 54 7.53 -6.36 -0.76
N PHE A 55 8.15 -5.19 -0.85
CA PHE A 55 9.05 -4.81 -1.94
C PHE A 55 10.43 -4.34 -1.47
N HIS A 56 10.70 -4.41 -0.16
CA HIS A 56 11.92 -3.88 0.41
C HIS A 56 12.48 -4.84 1.45
N THR A 57 13.45 -5.64 1.04
CA THR A 57 14.13 -6.63 1.89
C THR A 57 15.57 -6.84 1.42
N HIS A 58 16.43 -7.21 2.36
CA HIS A 58 17.86 -7.41 2.18
C HIS A 58 18.27 -8.82 2.57
N THR A 59 19.35 -9.30 1.96
CA THR A 59 19.85 -10.66 2.18
C THR A 59 21.35 -10.63 2.45
N TRP A 60 21.97 -11.80 2.54
CA TRP A 60 23.42 -11.91 2.62
C TRP A 60 24.16 -11.23 1.48
N LEU A 61 23.52 -10.97 0.33
CA LEU A 61 24.11 -10.23 -0.77
C LEU A 61 24.42 -8.75 -0.43
N THR A 62 23.85 -8.21 0.65
CA THR A 62 24.11 -6.87 1.20
C THR A 62 24.62 -6.95 2.64
N ASP A 63 23.80 -6.45 3.57
CA ASP A 63 23.90 -6.24 4.98
C ASP A 63 22.78 -6.98 5.73
N GLY A 64 21.87 -7.67 5.02
CA GLY A 64 20.96 -8.64 5.61
C GLY A 64 21.68 -9.88 6.16
N SER A 65 20.98 -10.64 7.01
CA SER A 65 21.51 -11.79 7.76
C SER A 65 20.92 -13.15 7.36
N HIS A 66 20.25 -13.19 6.21
CA HIS A 66 19.54 -14.39 5.73
C HIS A 66 19.75 -14.63 4.24
N THR A 67 19.59 -15.88 3.80
CA THR A 67 19.62 -16.20 2.37
C THR A 67 18.35 -15.71 1.68
N GLN A 68 18.43 -15.40 0.39
CA GLN A 68 17.24 -14.99 -0.39
C GLN A 68 16.13 -16.04 -0.39
N VAL A 69 16.48 -17.33 -0.38
CA VAL A 69 15.51 -18.43 -0.29
C VAL A 69 14.76 -18.39 1.05
N ASP A 70 15.48 -18.11 2.14
CA ASP A 70 14.91 -18.09 3.48
C ASP A 70 13.94 -16.92 3.67
N VAL A 71 14.34 -15.72 3.25
CA VAL A 71 13.48 -14.53 3.29
C VAL A 71 12.20 -14.74 2.47
N VAL A 72 12.32 -15.26 1.25
CA VAL A 72 11.15 -15.53 0.38
C VAL A 72 10.24 -16.61 0.97
N SER A 73 10.81 -17.66 1.58
CA SER A 73 10.03 -18.71 2.23
C SER A 73 9.19 -18.14 3.38
N HIS A 74 9.79 -17.34 4.26
CA HIS A 74 9.08 -16.71 5.38
C HIS A 74 8.02 -15.71 4.89
N ALA A 75 8.34 -14.88 3.90
CA ALA A 75 7.40 -13.96 3.27
C ALA A 75 6.09 -14.65 2.85
N PHE A 76 6.20 -15.82 2.20
CA PHE A 76 5.04 -16.58 1.76
C PHE A 76 4.36 -17.38 2.88
N GLN A 77 5.09 -17.79 3.92
CA GLN A 77 4.50 -18.37 5.13
C GLN A 77 3.62 -17.37 5.89
N TYR A 78 4.02 -16.10 5.94
CA TYR A 78 3.20 -15.00 6.49
C TYR A 78 2.11 -14.49 5.54
N GLY A 79 1.87 -15.20 4.44
CA GLY A 79 0.72 -15.00 3.57
C GLY A 79 0.87 -13.88 2.55
N LEU A 80 2.10 -13.45 2.22
CA LEU A 80 2.31 -12.57 1.07
C LEU A 80 1.99 -13.31 -0.24
N ASP A 81 1.39 -12.60 -1.20
CA ASP A 81 1.10 -13.08 -2.55
C ASP A 81 2.19 -12.71 -3.55
N TRP A 82 2.92 -11.65 -3.26
CA TRP A 82 4.07 -11.23 -4.04
C TRP A 82 5.16 -10.65 -3.15
N MET A 83 6.39 -10.68 -3.65
CA MET A 83 7.53 -10.07 -3.00
C MET A 83 8.51 -9.53 -4.04
N ALA A 84 9.26 -8.49 -3.70
CA ALA A 84 10.49 -8.12 -4.38
C ALA A 84 11.66 -8.07 -3.40
N ASN A 85 12.82 -8.59 -3.79
CA ASN A 85 14.05 -8.26 -3.07
C ASN A 85 14.51 -6.85 -3.44
N SER A 86 15.31 -6.22 -2.60
CA SER A 86 15.68 -4.82 -2.77
C SER A 86 17.08 -4.55 -2.23
N GLU A 87 18.05 -5.33 -2.68
CA GLU A 87 19.42 -5.25 -2.19
C GLU A 87 20.05 -3.85 -2.43
N HIS A 88 20.80 -3.25 -1.50
CA HIS A 88 21.50 -1.96 -1.67
C HIS A 88 22.49 -1.88 -2.85
N GLY A 89 22.52 -0.82 -3.65
CA GLY A 89 23.57 -0.67 -4.67
C GLY A 89 25.02 -0.53 -4.14
N GLY A 90 26.01 -0.56 -5.04
CA GLY A 90 27.43 -0.45 -4.71
C GLY A 90 28.18 -1.78 -4.78
N ILE A 91 28.88 -2.19 -3.72
CA ILE A 91 29.64 -3.45 -3.70
C ILE A 91 28.95 -4.53 -2.86
N SER A 92 29.24 -5.78 -3.17
CA SER A 92 28.90 -6.94 -2.37
C SER A 92 30.18 -7.65 -1.92
N VAL A 93 30.23 -8.00 -0.64
CA VAL A 93 31.37 -8.69 -0.01
C VAL A 93 31.05 -10.14 0.35
N ARG A 94 29.79 -10.56 0.21
CA ARG A 94 29.27 -11.87 0.59
C ARG A 94 28.50 -12.51 -0.55
N MET A 95 28.70 -13.81 -0.72
CA MET A 95 27.94 -14.69 -1.60
C MET A 95 26.51 -14.92 -1.05
N PRO A 96 25.57 -15.46 -1.85
CA PRO A 96 24.19 -15.70 -1.39
C PRO A 96 24.03 -16.57 -0.15
N ASP A 97 25.03 -17.40 0.17
CA ASP A 97 25.07 -18.27 1.34
C ASP A 97 25.71 -17.61 2.58
N GLY A 98 26.08 -16.33 2.49
CA GLY A 98 26.71 -15.56 3.57
C GLY A 98 28.22 -15.69 3.64
N THR A 99 28.85 -16.58 2.86
CA THR A 99 30.31 -16.71 2.83
C THR A 99 30.94 -15.54 2.07
N PRO A 100 32.18 -15.13 2.40
CA PRO A 100 32.81 -13.99 1.72
C PRO A 100 33.16 -14.31 0.27
N PHE A 101 33.02 -13.33 -0.62
CA PHE A 101 33.64 -13.41 -1.95
C PHE A 101 35.18 -13.40 -1.83
N PRO A 102 35.92 -14.07 -2.74
CA PRO A 102 37.38 -13.96 -2.79
C PRO A 102 37.88 -12.51 -2.94
N SER A 103 37.08 -11.66 -3.57
CA SER A 103 37.26 -10.21 -3.65
C SER A 103 35.88 -9.55 -3.79
N PRO A 104 35.66 -8.34 -3.24
CA PRO A 104 34.39 -7.65 -3.41
C PRO A 104 34.00 -7.51 -4.89
N VAL A 105 32.72 -7.67 -5.20
CA VAL A 105 32.17 -7.56 -6.55
C VAL A 105 31.14 -6.43 -6.60
N TRP A 106 30.94 -5.82 -7.77
CA TRP A 106 29.90 -4.79 -7.94
C TRP A 106 28.50 -5.37 -7.87
N ARG A 107 27.53 -4.57 -7.41
CA ARG A 107 26.17 -5.04 -7.16
C ARG A 107 25.45 -5.42 -8.44
N TRP A 108 25.68 -4.71 -9.56
CA TRP A 108 25.15 -5.13 -10.86
C TRP A 108 25.54 -6.58 -11.21
N ILE A 109 26.70 -7.09 -10.75
CA ILE A 109 27.12 -8.48 -10.95
C ILE A 109 26.25 -9.41 -10.09
N THR A 110 26.11 -9.14 -8.80
CA THR A 110 25.35 -10.05 -7.92
C THR A 110 23.86 -10.04 -8.23
N LEU A 111 23.30 -8.91 -8.67
CA LEU A 111 21.93 -8.88 -9.18
C LEU A 111 21.75 -9.81 -10.38
N LYS A 112 22.71 -9.78 -11.33
CA LYS A 112 22.61 -10.48 -12.61
C LYS A 112 22.94 -11.97 -12.51
N ASP A 113 24.05 -12.29 -11.86
CA ASP A 113 24.68 -13.61 -11.91
C ASP A 113 24.37 -14.48 -10.66
N TYR A 114 23.78 -13.89 -9.62
CA TYR A 114 23.50 -14.59 -8.36
C TYR A 114 22.03 -14.49 -7.93
N SER A 115 21.52 -13.27 -7.68
CA SER A 115 20.14 -13.04 -7.22
C SER A 115 19.11 -13.47 -8.26
N TYR A 116 19.28 -13.08 -9.52
CA TYR A 116 18.31 -13.40 -10.56
C TYR A 116 18.13 -14.92 -10.81
N PRO A 117 19.20 -15.73 -10.92
CA PRO A 117 19.05 -17.19 -10.97
C PRO A 117 18.27 -17.78 -9.79
N ILE A 118 18.52 -17.31 -8.56
CA ILE A 118 17.78 -17.74 -7.36
C ILE A 118 16.29 -17.38 -7.49
N ILE A 119 15.97 -16.16 -7.93
CA ILE A 119 14.57 -15.75 -8.20
C ILE A 119 13.93 -16.64 -9.27
N GLN A 120 14.65 -16.98 -10.34
CA GLN A 120 14.11 -17.85 -11.38
C GLN A 120 13.75 -19.24 -10.84
N ASP A 121 14.56 -19.80 -9.95
CA ASP A 121 14.26 -21.08 -9.32
C ASP A 121 13.10 -20.98 -8.32
N LEU A 122 13.07 -19.93 -7.51
CA LEU A 122 11.94 -19.66 -6.59
C LEU A 122 10.63 -19.43 -7.35
N ARG A 123 10.63 -18.79 -8.53
CA ARG A 123 9.45 -18.65 -9.39
C ARG A 123 8.92 -20.01 -9.88
N LYS A 124 9.80 -20.99 -10.12
CA LYS A 124 9.38 -22.36 -10.50
C LYS A 124 8.77 -23.10 -9.32
N GLN A 125 9.26 -22.84 -8.10
CA GLN A 125 8.77 -23.43 -6.85
C GLN A 125 7.43 -22.83 -6.41
N TYR A 126 7.32 -21.49 -6.42
CA TYR A 126 6.14 -20.75 -5.96
C TYR A 126 5.29 -20.23 -7.13
N ARG A 127 4.79 -21.13 -7.98
CA ARG A 127 4.10 -20.76 -9.23
C ARG A 127 2.81 -19.92 -9.07
N SER A 128 2.21 -19.95 -7.88
CA SER A 128 1.02 -19.14 -7.55
C SER A 128 1.34 -17.76 -6.97
N LYS A 129 2.63 -17.48 -6.75
CA LYS A 129 3.14 -16.23 -6.18
C LYS A 129 3.91 -15.44 -7.25
N LEU A 130 4.12 -14.15 -7.00
CA LEU A 130 4.86 -13.28 -7.90
C LEU A 130 6.14 -12.80 -7.21
N LEU A 131 7.29 -13.06 -7.82
CA LEU A 131 8.61 -12.63 -7.31
C LEU A 131 9.25 -11.67 -8.29
N VAL A 132 9.48 -10.44 -7.88
CA VAL A 132 10.08 -9.38 -8.71
C VAL A 132 11.56 -9.23 -8.31
N GLN A 133 12.43 -9.08 -9.30
CA GLN A 133 13.80 -8.67 -9.03
C GLN A 133 13.81 -7.16 -8.79
N GLY A 134 14.33 -6.74 -7.65
CA GLY A 134 14.48 -5.33 -7.34
C GLY A 134 15.87 -4.94 -6.86
N LEU A 135 15.96 -3.68 -6.44
CA LEU A 135 17.13 -2.96 -5.97
C LEU A 135 16.65 -1.89 -4.98
N GLU A 136 17.31 -1.75 -3.84
CA GLU A 136 17.25 -0.48 -3.10
C GLU A 136 18.31 0.44 -3.69
N TRP A 137 17.83 1.37 -4.50
CA TRP A 137 18.66 2.29 -5.22
C TRP A 137 19.18 3.37 -4.27
N ASN A 138 20.50 3.54 -4.20
CA ASN A 138 21.12 4.72 -3.60
C ASN A 138 20.88 5.91 -4.54
N VAL A 139 19.82 6.68 -4.27
CA VAL A 139 19.38 7.75 -5.16
C VAL A 139 20.38 8.92 -5.08
N PRO A 140 20.96 9.37 -6.20
CA PRO A 140 21.93 10.45 -6.20
C PRO A 140 21.43 11.71 -5.47
N THR A 141 22.23 12.21 -4.53
CA THR A 141 21.97 13.36 -3.64
C THR A 141 20.78 13.23 -2.69
N HIS A 142 20.09 12.10 -2.70
CA HIS A 142 18.98 11.79 -1.81
C HIS A 142 19.31 10.61 -0.91
N GLU A 143 18.28 9.95 -0.39
CA GLU A 143 18.42 8.71 0.35
C GLU A 143 18.18 7.51 -0.59
N HIS A 144 17.18 6.68 -0.34
CA HIS A 144 16.96 5.46 -1.10
C HIS A 144 15.57 5.38 -1.73
N ALA A 145 15.42 4.47 -2.68
CA ALA A 145 14.15 4.12 -3.30
C ALA A 145 14.18 2.67 -3.79
N SER A 146 13.11 1.94 -3.59
CA SER A 146 12.92 0.62 -4.17
C SER A 146 12.56 0.73 -5.63
N VAL A 147 13.37 0.07 -6.47
CA VAL A 147 13.14 -0.11 -7.90
C VAL A 147 12.90 -1.59 -8.15
N GLY A 148 11.75 -1.92 -8.73
CA GLY A 148 11.47 -3.26 -9.22
C GLY A 148 11.33 -3.24 -10.73
N ILE A 149 11.95 -4.20 -11.43
CA ILE A 149 11.78 -4.38 -12.87
C ILE A 149 11.38 -5.82 -13.16
N VAL A 150 10.21 -6.00 -13.77
CA VAL A 150 9.75 -7.26 -14.32
C VAL A 150 10.32 -7.38 -15.73
N ALA A 151 11.35 -8.20 -15.86
CA ALA A 151 11.93 -8.61 -17.13
C ALA A 151 12.19 -10.12 -17.13
N ASP A 152 12.25 -10.71 -18.32
CA ASP A 152 12.59 -12.12 -18.52
C ASP A 152 14.12 -12.35 -18.55
N GLU A 153 14.89 -11.29 -18.34
CA GLU A 153 16.34 -11.26 -18.42
C GLU A 153 16.93 -10.43 -17.25
N PRO A 154 18.16 -10.73 -16.81
CA PRO A 154 18.73 -10.14 -15.59
C PRO A 154 19.35 -8.75 -15.78
N LYS A 155 19.59 -8.31 -17.03
CA LYS A 155 20.31 -7.07 -17.33
C LYS A 155 19.50 -5.84 -16.97
N ALA A 156 18.17 -5.85 -17.08
CA ALA A 156 17.37 -4.64 -16.79
C ALA A 156 17.71 -3.97 -15.46
N ILE A 157 17.70 -4.72 -14.35
CA ILE A 157 18.04 -4.17 -13.03
C ILE A 157 19.56 -3.94 -12.87
N SER A 158 20.38 -4.79 -13.51
CA SER A 158 21.85 -4.73 -13.46
C SER A 158 22.37 -3.47 -14.16
N ASP A 159 21.81 -3.15 -15.32
CA ASP A 159 22.12 -1.94 -16.10
C ASP A 159 21.63 -0.70 -15.35
N PHE A 160 20.45 -0.76 -14.73
CA PHE A 160 19.95 0.34 -13.90
C PHE A 160 20.88 0.63 -12.72
N GLU A 161 21.26 -0.39 -11.95
CA GLU A 161 22.19 -0.26 -10.82
C GLU A 161 23.52 0.33 -11.28
N TYR A 162 24.11 -0.25 -12.33
CA TYR A 162 25.37 0.24 -12.90
C TYR A 162 25.30 1.70 -13.34
N MET A 163 24.23 2.12 -14.03
CA MET A 163 24.14 3.47 -14.58
C MET A 163 23.84 4.52 -13.52
N PHE A 164 22.94 4.22 -12.58
CA PHE A 164 22.26 5.23 -11.77
C PHE A 164 22.55 5.15 -10.27
N ASP A 165 23.04 4.04 -9.73
CA ASP A 165 23.31 3.91 -8.29
C ASP A 165 24.47 4.81 -7.84
N GLN A 166 24.22 5.65 -6.83
CA GLN A 166 25.21 6.61 -6.33
C GLN A 166 26.45 5.93 -5.75
N SER A 167 26.30 4.75 -5.16
CA SER A 167 27.38 4.01 -4.51
C SER A 167 28.20 3.18 -5.49
N ASP A 168 27.68 2.90 -6.68
CA ASP A 168 28.44 2.22 -7.73
C ASP A 168 29.45 3.19 -8.38
N LYS A 169 30.73 2.83 -8.35
CA LYS A 169 31.84 3.60 -8.94
C LYS A 169 32.50 2.86 -10.11
N ASP A 170 31.92 1.75 -10.55
CA ASP A 170 32.42 0.98 -11.66
C ASP A 170 32.34 1.76 -12.96
N THR A 171 33.38 1.65 -13.78
CA THR A 171 33.45 2.23 -15.13
C THR A 171 33.74 1.17 -16.19
N SER A 172 33.82 -0.10 -15.81
CA SER A 172 34.20 -1.22 -16.67
C SER A 172 33.23 -1.43 -17.86
N ARG A 173 31.95 -1.11 -17.69
CA ARG A 173 30.89 -1.29 -18.69
C ARG A 173 30.65 -0.08 -19.59
N ALA A 174 31.50 0.95 -19.54
CA ALA A 174 31.36 2.13 -20.40
C ALA A 174 31.35 1.78 -21.91
N SER A 175 32.08 0.73 -22.31
CA SER A 175 32.10 0.24 -23.68
C SER A 175 30.79 -0.41 -24.14
N GLU A 176 29.90 -0.77 -23.22
CA GLU A 176 28.55 -1.29 -23.51
C GLU A 176 27.55 -0.18 -23.86
N GLY A 177 27.97 1.08 -23.87
CA GLY A 177 27.08 2.23 -24.14
C GLY A 177 26.20 2.61 -22.94
N LEU A 178 26.54 2.15 -21.74
CA LEU A 178 25.85 2.46 -20.50
C LEU A 178 26.47 3.70 -19.82
N PRO A 179 25.81 4.87 -19.82
CA PRO A 179 26.36 6.07 -19.21
C PRO A 179 26.29 6.03 -17.68
N LYS A 180 27.28 6.61 -17.02
CA LYS A 180 27.30 6.77 -15.57
C LYS A 180 26.63 8.09 -15.17
N LEU A 181 25.37 8.02 -14.75
CA LEU A 181 24.52 9.15 -14.38
C LEU A 181 24.06 8.98 -12.93
N ASN A 182 24.96 9.22 -11.97
CA ASN A 182 24.71 8.84 -10.58
C ASN A 182 25.20 9.85 -9.53
N LYS A 183 25.34 11.14 -9.87
CA LYS A 183 25.99 12.13 -8.97
C LYS A 183 25.12 13.27 -8.48
N THR A 184 24.10 13.65 -9.26
CA THR A 184 23.31 14.86 -9.00
C THR A 184 21.82 14.55 -8.95
N HIS A 185 21.02 15.46 -8.37
CA HIS A 185 19.56 15.37 -8.44
C HIS A 185 19.06 15.19 -9.89
N ALA A 186 19.61 15.92 -10.86
CA ALA A 186 19.24 15.76 -12.27
C ALA A 186 19.55 14.34 -12.81
N ASN A 187 20.60 13.68 -12.31
CA ASN A 187 20.88 12.29 -12.61
C ASN A 187 19.87 11.34 -11.95
N ALA A 188 19.47 11.60 -10.71
CA ALA A 188 18.38 10.86 -10.08
C ALA A 188 17.09 10.96 -10.89
N VAL A 189 16.70 12.17 -11.30
CA VAL A 189 15.50 12.37 -12.15
C VAL A 189 15.65 11.63 -13.49
N ALA A 190 16.85 11.61 -14.07
CA ALA A 190 17.14 10.84 -15.28
C ALA A 190 17.01 9.32 -15.07
N GLY A 191 17.39 8.78 -13.92
CA GLY A 191 17.18 7.37 -13.56
C GLY A 191 15.70 7.01 -13.50
N ALA A 192 14.88 7.80 -12.80
CA ALA A 192 13.44 7.62 -12.79
C ALA A 192 12.83 7.70 -14.20
N LYS A 193 13.28 8.69 -15.00
CA LYS A 193 12.86 8.83 -16.40
C LYS A 193 13.29 7.64 -17.27
N TRP A 194 14.46 7.07 -17.05
CA TRP A 194 14.91 5.88 -17.77
C TRP A 194 13.99 4.69 -17.53
N LEU A 195 13.56 4.45 -16.28
CA LEU A 195 12.56 3.42 -15.99
C LEU A 195 11.25 3.68 -16.76
N TYR A 196 10.83 4.94 -16.85
CA TYR A 196 9.66 5.34 -17.64
C TYR A 196 9.85 5.10 -19.14
N ASP A 197 11.00 5.44 -19.72
CA ASP A 197 11.24 5.32 -21.16
C ASP A 197 11.42 3.85 -21.60
N HIS A 198 12.00 3.00 -20.74
CA HIS A 198 12.40 1.64 -21.10
C HIS A 198 11.50 0.54 -20.53
N TYR A 199 10.95 0.74 -19.33
CA TYR A 199 10.20 -0.26 -18.58
C TYR A 199 8.87 0.28 -18.06
N ARG A 200 8.26 1.21 -18.80
CA ARG A 200 7.07 1.97 -18.38
C ARG A 200 6.01 1.12 -17.71
N THR A 201 5.67 -0.03 -18.29
CA THR A 201 4.56 -0.90 -17.86
C THR A 201 4.99 -2.13 -17.07
N SER A 202 6.28 -2.26 -16.78
CA SER A 202 6.87 -3.42 -16.11
C SER A 202 7.82 -3.04 -14.97
N SER A 203 7.84 -1.77 -14.56
CA SER A 203 8.65 -1.31 -13.43
C SER A 203 7.88 -0.40 -12.47
N TYR A 204 8.46 -0.21 -11.30
CA TYR A 204 8.05 0.80 -10.32
C TYR A 204 9.28 1.46 -9.68
N TYR A 205 9.07 2.66 -9.14
CA TYR A 205 9.97 3.44 -8.32
C TYR A 205 9.17 3.96 -7.12
N ILE A 206 9.57 3.55 -5.90
CA ILE A 206 8.94 3.91 -4.63
C ILE A 206 10.02 4.48 -3.72
N LEU A 207 9.81 5.66 -3.12
CA LEU A 207 10.78 6.23 -2.19
C LEU A 207 10.78 5.46 -0.87
N ASN A 208 11.97 5.15 -0.37
CA ASN A 208 12.14 4.41 0.88
C ASN A 208 12.38 5.38 2.02
N HIS A 209 11.82 5.05 3.19
CA HIS A 209 11.97 5.72 4.48
C HIS A 209 12.19 7.25 4.33
N PRO A 210 11.26 7.98 3.68
CA PRO A 210 11.55 9.23 2.99
C PRO A 210 11.97 10.38 3.92
N SER A 211 11.49 10.37 5.17
CA SER A 211 11.86 11.39 6.16
C SER A 211 13.03 10.99 7.06
N ARG A 212 13.60 9.78 6.95
CA ARG A 212 14.66 9.28 7.86
C ARG A 212 15.89 10.19 7.87
N LYS A 213 16.33 10.62 6.68
CA LYS A 213 17.48 11.55 6.52
C LYS A 213 17.12 12.98 6.13
N LEU A 214 15.84 13.28 5.93
CA LEU A 214 15.35 14.59 5.47
C LEU A 214 16.00 15.08 4.16
N LEU A 215 16.33 14.14 3.26
CA LEU A 215 16.97 14.42 1.97
C LEU A 215 15.99 14.49 0.80
N TYR A 216 14.72 14.16 1.02
CA TYR A 216 13.66 14.35 0.02
C TYR A 216 12.84 15.59 0.36
N THR A 217 12.87 16.58 -0.52
CA THR A 217 11.99 17.75 -0.43
C THR A 217 10.71 17.55 -1.25
N ALA A 218 9.69 18.36 -0.96
CA ALA A 218 8.45 18.36 -1.73
C ALA A 218 8.67 18.68 -3.22
N THR A 219 9.68 19.49 -3.56
CA THR A 219 10.07 19.78 -4.95
C THR A 219 10.64 18.54 -5.62
N ASP A 220 11.58 17.85 -4.96
CA ASP A 220 12.25 16.66 -5.52
C ASP A 220 11.23 15.56 -5.84
N ILE A 221 10.30 15.31 -4.92
CA ILE A 221 9.24 14.30 -5.12
C ILE A 221 8.40 14.64 -6.35
N ARG A 222 8.05 15.91 -6.55
CA ARG A 222 7.30 16.34 -7.74
C ARG A 222 8.14 16.18 -9.01
N ASP A 223 9.45 16.43 -8.96
CA ASP A 223 10.35 16.25 -10.11
C ASP A 223 10.39 14.78 -10.55
N PHE A 224 10.45 13.83 -9.61
CA PHE A 224 10.36 12.41 -9.92
C PHE A 224 8.99 12.01 -10.52
N ILE A 225 7.89 12.49 -9.92
CA ILE A 225 6.54 12.21 -10.43
C ILE A 225 6.35 12.75 -11.84
N ASP A 226 6.80 13.98 -12.09
CA ASP A 226 6.66 14.66 -13.39
C ASP A 226 7.53 14.00 -14.47
N ALA A 227 8.73 13.53 -14.11
CA ALA A 227 9.64 12.86 -15.05
C ALA A 227 9.24 11.42 -15.38
N ALA A 228 8.61 10.70 -14.44
CA ALA A 228 8.29 9.29 -14.57
C ALA A 228 6.84 8.94 -14.18
N PRO A 229 5.82 9.57 -14.80
CA PRO A 229 4.43 9.39 -14.37
C PRO A 229 3.94 7.95 -14.53
N GLY A 230 3.49 7.36 -13.43
CA GLY A 230 3.06 5.97 -13.37
C GLY A 230 4.21 4.96 -13.34
N VAL A 231 5.45 5.41 -13.13
CA VAL A 231 6.58 4.58 -12.70
C VAL A 231 7.06 5.03 -11.33
N ALA A 232 7.25 6.35 -11.14
CA ALA A 232 7.31 6.96 -9.83
C ALA A 232 5.90 6.97 -9.23
N ILE A 233 5.61 5.97 -8.40
CA ILE A 233 4.24 5.64 -8.01
C ILE A 233 3.95 5.87 -6.54
N GLY A 234 4.95 6.04 -5.68
CA GLY A 234 4.68 6.28 -4.28
C GLY A 234 5.90 6.36 -3.38
N LEU A 235 5.61 6.37 -2.09
CA LEU A 235 6.60 6.31 -1.01
C LEU A 235 6.18 5.30 0.06
N GLU A 236 7.12 4.92 0.90
CA GLU A 236 6.86 4.25 2.17
C GLU A 236 6.11 5.18 3.12
N GLY A 237 4.79 4.97 3.24
CA GLY A 237 3.97 5.67 4.22
C GLY A 237 4.17 5.12 5.62
N PHE A 238 4.51 3.84 5.70
CA PHE A 238 5.06 3.18 6.87
C PHE A 238 6.45 2.66 6.48
N PRO A 239 7.55 3.17 7.07
CA PRO A 239 8.88 2.60 6.87
C PRO A 239 8.98 1.20 7.48
N GLY A 240 10.03 0.45 7.11
CA GLY A 240 10.38 -0.84 7.71
C GLY A 240 10.82 -0.75 9.18
N HIS A 241 11.66 -1.66 9.67
CA HIS A 241 12.33 -1.54 10.99
C HIS A 241 11.38 -1.23 12.18
N GLN A 242 10.17 -1.79 12.16
CA GLN A 242 9.11 -1.41 13.11
C GLN A 242 9.33 -1.93 14.54
N LYS A 243 10.32 -2.80 14.77
CA LYS A 243 10.72 -3.27 16.10
C LYS A 243 12.01 -2.67 16.62
N GLU A 244 12.77 -1.93 15.79
CA GLU A 244 13.97 -1.21 16.25
C GLU A 244 13.63 -0.20 17.35
N ALA A 245 14.60 0.08 18.22
CA ALA A 245 14.45 1.01 19.34
C ALA A 245 13.99 2.42 18.90
N TRP A 246 14.51 2.89 17.77
CA TRP A 246 13.96 4.03 17.02
C TRP A 246 13.03 3.49 15.95
N ARG A 247 11.75 3.33 16.28
CA ARG A 247 10.75 2.71 15.39
C ARG A 247 10.85 3.27 13.97
N GLY A 248 11.05 2.39 12.98
CA GLY A 248 11.26 2.80 11.59
C GLY A 248 12.73 2.99 11.18
N GLY A 249 13.69 2.85 12.09
CA GLY A 249 15.08 3.27 11.90
C GLY A 249 15.28 4.78 11.96
N TYR A 250 14.28 5.53 12.45
CA TYR A 250 14.22 6.99 12.39
C TYR A 250 14.91 7.61 13.62
N GLY A 251 16.21 7.40 13.78
CA GLY A 251 16.98 7.87 14.94
C GLY A 251 17.74 9.20 14.77
N GLY A 252 17.78 9.77 13.55
CA GLY A 252 18.63 10.91 13.22
C GLY A 252 18.33 12.18 14.01
N SER A 253 19.34 13.02 14.29
CA SER A 253 19.17 14.31 14.98
C SER A 253 19.44 15.47 14.03
N TYR A 254 18.48 16.39 13.92
CA TYR A 254 18.48 17.49 12.95
C TYR A 254 18.08 18.83 13.60
N GLY A 255 18.47 19.04 14.86
CA GLY A 255 18.10 20.22 15.65
C GLY A 255 16.58 20.35 15.73
N ASP A 256 16.05 21.55 15.44
CA ASP A 256 14.61 21.84 15.46
C ASP A 256 13.80 21.01 14.46
N ASN A 257 14.44 20.41 13.44
CA ASN A 257 13.78 19.53 12.47
C ASN A 257 13.78 18.05 12.88
N THR A 258 14.34 17.68 14.04
CA THR A 258 14.43 16.27 14.47
C THR A 258 13.07 15.56 14.44
N TYR A 259 11.99 16.25 14.82
CA TYR A 259 10.64 15.67 14.79
C TYR A 259 10.19 15.24 13.39
N LYS A 260 10.74 15.82 12.32
CA LYS A 260 10.44 15.41 10.94
C LYS A 260 11.04 14.05 10.60
N ALA A 261 12.15 13.70 11.24
CA ALA A 261 12.83 12.42 11.07
C ALA A 261 12.42 11.43 12.17
N ARG A 262 11.12 11.35 12.46
CA ARG A 262 10.51 10.41 13.41
C ARG A 262 9.25 9.81 12.83
N THR A 263 8.88 8.65 13.37
CA THR A 263 7.61 7.99 13.09
C THR A 263 6.51 8.48 14.04
N TYR A 264 5.28 8.39 13.56
CA TYR A 264 4.07 8.80 14.25
C TYR A 264 3.03 7.68 14.15
N GLY A 265 2.92 6.85 15.19
CA GLY A 265 2.14 5.61 15.10
C GLY A 265 2.76 4.60 14.13
N GLY A 266 4.09 4.63 14.01
CA GLY A 266 4.86 3.89 13.00
C GLY A 266 4.82 4.48 11.60
N ALA A 267 4.03 5.54 11.32
CA ALA A 267 3.95 6.20 10.01
C ALA A 267 5.00 7.28 9.81
N ASP A 268 5.43 7.47 8.56
CA ASP A 268 6.21 8.64 8.16
C ASP A 268 5.37 9.93 8.31
N LEU A 269 6.00 11.01 8.79
CA LEU A 269 5.33 12.29 9.00
C LEU A 269 4.65 12.84 7.73
N MET A 270 5.21 12.57 6.54
CA MET A 270 4.63 12.99 5.25
C MET A 270 3.22 12.45 5.04
N LEU A 271 2.88 11.30 5.64
CA LEU A 271 1.55 10.68 5.63
C LEU A 271 0.75 10.94 6.91
N ALA A 272 1.38 10.80 8.09
CA ALA A 272 0.69 10.80 9.38
C ALA A 272 -0.02 12.13 9.66
N LYS A 273 0.61 13.23 9.25
CA LYS A 273 0.07 14.58 9.40
C LYS A 273 -1.11 14.79 8.45
N VAL A 274 -2.29 15.03 9.02
CA VAL A 274 -3.45 15.52 8.25
C VAL A 274 -3.11 16.89 7.66
N GLY A 275 -3.21 17.01 6.34
CA GLY A 275 -2.77 18.19 5.59
C GLY A 275 -1.27 18.25 5.33
N GLY A 276 -0.51 17.17 5.56
CA GLY A 276 0.90 17.06 5.23
C GLY A 276 1.18 16.83 3.74
N LEU A 277 2.37 16.34 3.42
CA LEU A 277 2.86 16.27 2.04
C LEU A 277 2.00 15.36 1.15
N MET A 278 1.57 14.19 1.64
CA MET A 278 0.70 13.31 0.85
C MET A 278 -0.65 13.99 0.52
N ASP A 279 -1.22 14.73 1.48
CA ASP A 279 -2.44 15.52 1.27
C ASP A 279 -2.22 16.70 0.30
N SER A 280 -1.02 17.27 0.27
CA SER A 280 -0.60 18.24 -0.74
C SER A 280 -0.59 17.63 -2.14
N LEU A 281 0.10 16.49 -2.32
CA LEU A 281 0.19 15.80 -3.62
C LEU A 281 -1.19 15.33 -4.10
N TRP A 282 -2.04 14.81 -3.22
CA TRP A 282 -3.41 14.43 -3.57
C TRP A 282 -4.30 15.64 -3.84
N GLY A 283 -4.08 16.78 -3.17
CA GLY A 283 -4.73 18.06 -3.50
C GLY A 283 -4.45 18.50 -4.94
N GLU A 284 -3.26 18.23 -5.46
CA GLU A 284 -2.92 18.47 -6.87
C GLU A 284 -3.59 17.49 -7.84
N GLY A 285 -4.19 16.40 -7.32
CA GLY A 285 -4.75 15.31 -8.12
C GLY A 285 -3.71 14.29 -8.59
N ARG A 286 -2.48 14.31 -8.04
CA ARG A 286 -1.40 13.41 -8.43
C ARG A 286 -1.74 11.96 -8.10
N LYS A 287 -1.36 11.06 -9.02
CA LYS A 287 -1.51 9.61 -8.88
C LYS A 287 -0.24 9.02 -8.26
N TYR A 288 -0.05 9.32 -6.98
CA TYR A 288 1.11 8.95 -6.18
C TYR A 288 0.66 8.45 -4.81
N TRP A 289 1.17 7.31 -4.39
CA TRP A 289 0.51 6.43 -3.42
C TRP A 289 1.37 6.13 -2.21
N VAL A 290 0.75 5.57 -1.18
CA VAL A 290 1.47 5.08 0.00
C VAL A 290 1.57 3.57 -0.02
N PHE A 291 2.74 3.08 0.38
CA PHE A 291 3.11 1.67 0.49
C PHE A 291 3.75 1.38 1.85
N VAL A 292 3.83 0.10 2.22
CA VAL A 292 4.52 -0.41 3.40
C VAL A 292 5.31 -1.66 3.05
N ASN A 293 6.43 -1.86 3.74
CA ASN A 293 7.32 -3.01 3.63
C ASN A 293 7.96 -3.31 4.99
N SER A 294 8.86 -4.30 5.03
CA SER A 294 9.62 -4.66 6.22
C SER A 294 10.97 -3.95 6.34
N ASP A 295 11.60 -3.59 5.21
CA ASP A 295 13.03 -3.25 5.14
C ASP A 295 13.88 -4.32 5.86
N PHE A 296 13.52 -5.59 5.62
CA PHE A 296 14.03 -6.70 6.43
C PHE A 296 15.53 -6.92 6.22
N HIS A 297 16.29 -6.88 7.31
CA HIS A 297 17.70 -7.25 7.37
C HIS A 297 17.93 -8.44 8.29
N SER A 298 17.30 -8.47 9.47
CA SER A 298 17.45 -9.55 10.44
C SER A 298 16.18 -9.82 11.24
N SER A 299 15.97 -11.07 11.61
CA SER A 299 14.89 -11.50 12.49
C SER A 299 15.23 -11.35 13.99
N ASP A 300 16.43 -10.88 14.35
CA ASP A 300 16.85 -10.66 15.74
C ASP A 300 15.92 -9.68 16.46
N ASP A 301 15.58 -9.90 17.74
CA ASP A 301 14.48 -9.20 18.45
C ASP A 301 14.49 -7.66 18.42
N ASP A 302 15.63 -7.03 18.15
CA ASP A 302 15.84 -5.58 18.05
C ASP A 302 16.01 -5.04 16.62
N ALA A 303 15.85 -5.86 15.57
CA ALA A 303 15.98 -5.50 14.15
C ALA A 303 14.62 -5.43 13.40
N ASP A 304 14.20 -6.51 12.70
CA ASP A 304 13.00 -6.52 11.84
C ASP A 304 12.00 -7.66 12.08
N PHE A 305 10.71 -7.37 11.89
CA PHE A 305 9.74 -8.43 11.67
C PHE A 305 9.98 -9.08 10.31
N TRP A 306 9.71 -10.38 10.19
CA TRP A 306 9.78 -11.05 8.88
C TRP A 306 8.87 -10.35 7.86
N PRO A 307 9.19 -10.39 6.56
CA PRO A 307 8.34 -9.80 5.53
C PRO A 307 6.92 -10.40 5.61
N GLY A 308 5.92 -9.52 5.71
CA GLY A 308 4.53 -9.93 5.89
C GLY A 308 4.12 -10.35 7.30
N GLU A 309 5.02 -10.44 8.28
CA GLU A 309 4.64 -10.73 9.67
C GLU A 309 3.90 -9.56 10.31
N TYR A 310 4.41 -8.34 10.11
CA TYR A 310 3.85 -7.12 10.69
C TYR A 310 3.30 -6.16 9.63
N ALA A 311 4.04 -5.98 8.53
CA ALA A 311 3.77 -5.00 7.50
C ALA A 311 3.18 -5.65 6.24
N LYS A 312 2.03 -5.16 5.76
CA LYS A 312 1.43 -5.62 4.50
C LYS A 312 0.87 -4.47 3.68
N THR A 313 1.32 -4.36 2.43
CA THR A 313 0.61 -3.60 1.40
C THR A 313 -0.44 -4.50 0.75
N TYR A 314 -1.70 -4.10 0.81
CA TYR A 314 -2.79 -4.73 0.06
C TYR A 314 -3.03 -3.95 -1.23
N THR A 315 -3.04 -4.64 -2.37
CA THR A 315 -3.27 -4.05 -3.70
C THR A 315 -4.30 -4.86 -4.46
N TYR A 316 -5.27 -4.19 -5.08
CA TYR A 316 -6.23 -4.86 -5.95
C TYR A 316 -5.65 -5.03 -7.37
N ILE A 317 -5.62 -6.27 -7.86
CA ILE A 317 -5.15 -6.60 -9.22
C ILE A 317 -6.25 -7.28 -10.01
N ASN A 318 -6.24 -7.08 -11.33
CA ASN A 318 -7.15 -7.77 -12.25
C ASN A 318 -6.38 -8.87 -12.97
N GLY A 319 -6.44 -10.10 -12.45
CA GLY A 319 -5.68 -11.24 -12.97
C GLY A 319 -4.63 -11.74 -12.00
N GLY A 320 -3.49 -12.18 -12.53
CA GLY A 320 -2.44 -12.82 -11.74
C GLY A 320 -1.07 -12.82 -12.39
N SER A 321 -0.88 -12.07 -13.48
CA SER A 321 0.43 -11.91 -14.11
C SER A 321 1.23 -10.79 -13.44
N TYR A 322 2.54 -10.76 -13.71
CA TYR A 322 3.38 -9.62 -13.30
C TYR A 322 2.89 -8.28 -13.86
N ARG A 323 2.35 -8.27 -15.09
CA ARG A 323 1.76 -7.07 -15.68
C ARG A 323 0.56 -6.57 -14.88
N ASP A 324 -0.28 -7.50 -14.41
CA ASP A 324 -1.45 -7.17 -13.59
C ASP A 324 -1.03 -6.64 -12.21
N LEU A 325 0.04 -7.19 -11.63
CA LEU A 325 0.64 -6.67 -10.40
C LEU A 325 1.13 -5.23 -10.58
N ILE A 326 1.97 -4.96 -11.59
CA ILE A 326 2.48 -3.60 -11.85
C ILE A 326 1.33 -2.63 -12.15
N ALA A 327 0.33 -3.05 -12.93
CA ALA A 327 -0.86 -2.25 -13.19
C ALA A 327 -1.66 -1.95 -11.91
N GLY A 328 -1.80 -2.93 -11.01
CA GLY A 328 -2.46 -2.77 -9.72
C GLY A 328 -1.74 -1.77 -8.82
N LEU A 329 -0.42 -1.92 -8.63
CA LEU A 329 0.39 -1.00 -7.82
C LEU A 329 0.25 0.45 -8.31
N ARG A 330 0.28 0.64 -9.64
CA ARG A 330 0.11 1.95 -10.28
C ARG A 330 -1.29 2.53 -10.12
N SER A 331 -2.31 1.68 -10.01
CA SER A 331 -3.71 2.11 -9.95
C SER A 331 -4.02 2.91 -8.68
N GLY A 332 -3.28 2.66 -7.60
CA GLY A 332 -3.55 3.23 -6.28
C GLY A 332 -4.73 2.60 -5.57
N ASN A 333 -5.32 1.52 -6.12
CA ASN A 333 -6.34 0.74 -5.41
C ASN A 333 -5.67 -0.16 -4.36
N SER A 334 -5.07 0.49 -3.37
CA SER A 334 -4.21 -0.12 -2.36
C SER A 334 -4.38 0.55 -1.00
N PHE A 335 -4.09 -0.20 0.05
CA PHE A 335 -4.04 0.25 1.44
C PHE A 335 -2.91 -0.47 2.18
N ILE A 336 -2.44 0.13 3.26
CA ILE A 336 -1.28 -0.34 4.04
C ILE A 336 -1.70 -0.64 5.48
N VAL A 337 -1.17 -1.71 6.05
CA VAL A 337 -1.59 -2.22 7.36
C VAL A 337 -0.39 -2.66 8.18
N HIS A 338 -0.40 -2.29 9.46
CA HIS A 338 0.45 -2.86 10.51
C HIS A 338 -0.29 -3.89 11.37
N GLY A 339 0.43 -4.95 11.75
CA GLY A 339 0.03 -5.97 12.71
C GLY A 339 -1.29 -6.67 12.40
N ASP A 340 -1.63 -6.82 11.11
CA ASP A 340 -2.89 -7.41 10.66
C ASP A 340 -4.14 -6.78 11.33
N LEU A 341 -4.10 -5.47 11.64
CA LEU A 341 -5.22 -4.73 12.26
C LEU A 341 -6.52 -4.87 11.45
N ILE A 342 -6.39 -4.92 10.13
CA ILE A 342 -7.45 -5.35 9.22
C ILE A 342 -6.84 -6.29 8.19
N ASN A 343 -7.64 -7.21 7.64
CA ASN A 343 -7.20 -8.13 6.58
C ASN A 343 -7.98 -7.98 5.26
N ALA A 344 -8.93 -7.04 5.21
CA ALA A 344 -9.62 -6.64 3.99
C ALA A 344 -10.21 -5.23 4.13
N LEU A 345 -10.21 -4.46 3.03
CA LEU A 345 -10.84 -3.14 2.93
C LEU A 345 -11.46 -2.95 1.54
N ASP A 346 -12.74 -2.60 1.49
CA ASP A 346 -13.39 -2.00 0.32
C ASP A 346 -13.73 -0.55 0.64
N PHE A 347 -13.15 0.38 -0.12
CA PHE A 347 -13.45 1.81 -0.01
C PHE A 347 -13.94 2.32 -1.37
N SER A 348 -15.16 2.87 -1.40
CA SER A 348 -15.78 3.35 -2.63
C SER A 348 -16.62 4.61 -2.43
N ALA A 349 -16.73 5.40 -3.50
CA ALA A 349 -17.63 6.55 -3.62
C ALA A 349 -18.60 6.33 -4.78
N ARG A 350 -19.87 6.72 -4.62
CA ARG A 350 -20.91 6.55 -5.64
C ARG A 350 -21.82 7.78 -5.77
N SER A 351 -22.20 8.11 -6.99
CA SER A 351 -23.25 9.09 -7.28
C SER A 351 -23.92 8.78 -8.60
N LYS A 352 -25.26 8.92 -8.68
CA LYS A 352 -26.08 8.73 -9.90
C LYS A 352 -25.73 7.49 -10.76
N GLY A 353 -25.32 6.38 -10.13
CA GLY A 353 -24.98 5.13 -10.84
C GLY A 353 -23.52 5.00 -11.26
N GLU A 354 -22.70 6.05 -11.13
CA GLU A 354 -21.24 5.97 -11.24
C GLU A 354 -20.61 5.57 -9.91
N SER A 355 -19.46 4.88 -9.98
CA SER A 355 -18.68 4.49 -8.81
C SER A 355 -17.18 4.68 -9.06
N ALA A 356 -16.45 4.96 -7.98
CA ALA A 356 -14.99 4.99 -7.97
C ALA A 356 -14.47 4.33 -6.70
N THR A 357 -13.31 3.68 -6.80
CA THR A 357 -12.54 3.13 -5.68
C THR A 357 -11.26 3.92 -5.44
N MET A 358 -10.43 3.48 -4.50
CA MET A 358 -9.12 4.07 -4.23
C MET A 358 -8.30 4.22 -5.53
N GLY A 359 -7.62 5.35 -5.66
CA GLY A 359 -6.86 5.76 -6.85
C GLY A 359 -7.71 6.33 -8.00
N GLN A 360 -9.01 6.04 -8.05
CA GLN A 360 -9.91 6.49 -9.12
C GLN A 360 -10.55 7.85 -8.85
N THR A 361 -11.15 8.44 -9.89
CA THR A 361 -11.86 9.71 -9.81
C THR A 361 -13.32 9.54 -10.18
N LEU A 362 -14.23 9.80 -9.23
CA LEU A 362 -15.65 9.94 -9.46
C LEU A 362 -15.94 11.35 -10.00
N ARG A 363 -16.69 11.47 -11.09
CA ARG A 363 -17.16 12.76 -11.60
C ARG A 363 -18.61 12.97 -11.17
N VAL A 364 -18.95 14.16 -10.70
CA VAL A 364 -20.29 14.47 -10.19
C VAL A 364 -20.71 15.87 -10.60
N ASP A 365 -22.01 16.09 -10.80
CA ASP A 365 -22.52 17.43 -11.03
C ASP A 365 -22.51 18.22 -9.71
N LYS A 366 -22.37 19.54 -9.80
CA LYS A 366 -22.50 20.41 -8.64
C LYS A 366 -23.87 20.24 -7.99
N GLY A 367 -23.88 19.93 -6.70
CA GLY A 367 -25.09 19.70 -5.92
C GLY A 367 -25.50 18.23 -5.79
N ASP A 368 -24.77 17.31 -6.42
CA ASP A 368 -25.01 15.87 -6.27
C ASP A 368 -24.65 15.35 -4.89
N ASN A 369 -25.36 14.33 -4.43
CA ASN A 369 -24.99 13.60 -3.24
C ASN A 369 -23.97 12.51 -3.59
N VAL A 370 -22.92 12.38 -2.78
CA VAL A 370 -21.90 11.32 -2.92
C VAL A 370 -22.00 10.38 -1.74
N HIS A 371 -22.20 9.10 -2.02
CA HIS A 371 -22.28 8.05 -1.02
C HIS A 371 -20.92 7.37 -0.91
N ILE A 372 -20.27 7.56 0.23
CA ILE A 372 -19.07 6.87 0.62
C ILE A 372 -19.46 5.58 1.35
N LYS A 373 -18.88 4.45 0.91
CA LYS A 373 -19.02 3.15 1.56
C LYS A 373 -17.65 2.61 1.92
N ILE A 374 -17.49 2.24 3.19
CA ILE A 374 -16.29 1.60 3.73
C ILE A 374 -16.73 0.22 4.24
N ARG A 375 -16.09 -0.85 3.77
CA ARG A 375 -16.24 -2.18 4.35
C ARG A 375 -14.87 -2.67 4.77
N PHE A 376 -14.75 -3.26 5.96
CA PHE A 376 -13.50 -3.89 6.36
C PHE A 376 -13.74 -5.19 7.13
N ARG A 377 -12.70 -6.03 7.20
CA ARG A 377 -12.65 -7.24 8.03
C ARG A 377 -11.41 -7.20 8.91
N CYS A 378 -11.52 -7.80 10.08
CA CYS A 378 -10.41 -8.01 11.00
C CYS A 378 -10.22 -9.51 11.18
N PRO A 379 -8.97 -10.02 11.23
CA PRO A 379 -8.74 -11.37 11.72
C PRO A 379 -9.10 -11.46 13.21
N ALA A 380 -9.27 -12.68 13.72
CA ALA A 380 -9.55 -12.88 15.13
C ALA A 380 -8.35 -12.47 16.01
N THR A 381 -7.15 -12.82 15.55
CA THR A 381 -5.87 -12.51 16.18
C THR A 381 -4.85 -12.06 15.13
N ASN A 382 -3.86 -11.29 15.56
CA ASN A 382 -2.68 -10.95 14.75
C ASN A 382 -1.55 -11.99 14.96
N ASN A 383 -0.40 -11.76 14.34
CA ASN A 383 0.75 -12.66 14.42
C ASN A 383 1.46 -12.65 15.79
N SER A 384 1.15 -11.70 16.69
CA SER A 384 1.55 -11.76 18.10
C SER A 384 0.62 -12.63 18.95
N GLY A 385 -0.45 -13.17 18.37
CA GLY A 385 -1.51 -13.89 19.07
C GLY A 385 -2.51 -12.99 19.82
N ALA A 386 -2.35 -11.66 19.74
CA ALA A 386 -3.27 -10.72 20.39
C ALA A 386 -4.58 -10.60 19.59
N ARG A 387 -5.69 -10.39 20.31
CA ARG A 387 -6.98 -10.09 19.68
C ARG A 387 -6.89 -8.76 18.94
N VAL A 388 -7.39 -8.74 17.71
CA VAL A 388 -7.48 -7.51 16.92
C VAL A 388 -8.77 -6.76 17.27
N ASP A 389 -8.64 -5.47 17.56
CA ASP A 389 -9.76 -4.55 17.79
C ASP A 389 -9.44 -3.20 17.16
N VAL A 390 -10.25 -2.77 16.19
CA VAL A 390 -10.17 -1.42 15.65
C VAL A 390 -11.00 -0.52 16.57
N ASP A 391 -10.42 0.56 17.05
CA ASP A 391 -11.13 1.54 17.88
C ASP A 391 -12.03 2.42 17.00
N HIS A 392 -11.42 3.04 15.99
CA HIS A 392 -12.11 3.92 15.06
C HIS A 392 -11.45 3.98 13.69
N ILE A 393 -12.22 4.50 12.72
CA ILE A 393 -11.76 4.87 11.37
C ILE A 393 -12.10 6.33 11.13
N ASP A 394 -11.10 7.12 10.78
CA ASP A 394 -11.22 8.49 10.31
C ASP A 394 -11.43 8.51 8.80
N LEU A 395 -12.46 9.22 8.34
CA LEU A 395 -12.59 9.70 6.98
C LEU A 395 -12.01 11.12 6.94
N ILE A 396 -10.92 11.27 6.17
CA ILE A 396 -10.21 12.52 5.96
C ILE A 396 -10.52 13.01 4.56
N ALA A 397 -10.82 14.30 4.43
CA ALA A 397 -11.05 14.93 3.14
C ALA A 397 -10.26 16.23 3.00
N GLY A 398 -9.79 16.50 1.78
CA GLY A 398 -9.17 17.77 1.39
C GLY A 398 -9.62 18.18 -0.01
N HIS A 399 -9.56 19.47 -0.32
CA HIS A 399 -9.93 19.98 -1.64
C HIS A 399 -8.89 19.61 -2.69
N LEU A 400 -9.38 19.41 -3.92
CA LEU A 400 -8.55 19.38 -5.12
C LEU A 400 -8.30 20.81 -5.57
N THR A 401 -7.07 21.25 -5.42
CA THR A 401 -6.55 22.58 -5.79
C THR A 401 -5.96 22.58 -7.20
N GLY A 402 -5.56 21.41 -7.71
CA GLY A 402 -4.70 21.31 -8.88
C GLY A 402 -3.24 21.64 -8.54
N PRO A 403 -2.33 21.59 -9.53
CA PRO A 403 -0.91 21.85 -9.30
C PRO A 403 -0.67 23.19 -8.61
N TYR A 404 0.12 23.19 -7.55
CA TYR A 404 0.50 24.41 -6.84
C TYR A 404 1.57 25.18 -7.63
N ALA A 405 1.50 26.51 -7.61
CA ALA A 405 2.53 27.37 -8.20
C ALA A 405 3.86 27.24 -7.46
N ASP A 406 3.81 27.16 -6.13
CA ASP A 406 4.96 26.86 -5.28
C ASP A 406 5.19 25.35 -5.21
N ARG A 407 6.24 24.88 -5.89
CA ARG A 407 6.65 23.46 -5.87
C ARG A 407 7.21 23.00 -4.53
N ALA A 408 7.56 23.91 -3.62
CA ALA A 408 8.02 23.56 -2.27
C ALA A 408 6.86 23.34 -1.29
N LYS A 409 5.61 23.68 -1.67
CA LYS A 409 4.45 23.52 -0.79
C LYS A 409 4.28 22.06 -0.38
N ASP A 410 4.33 21.80 0.92
CA ASP A 410 4.25 20.46 1.52
C ASP A 410 2.97 20.27 2.35
N THR A 411 1.99 21.17 2.17
CA THR A 411 0.72 21.16 2.91
C THR A 411 -0.50 21.29 2.01
N ASN A 412 -1.63 20.75 2.50
CA ASN A 412 -2.97 21.07 2.02
C ASN A 412 -3.81 21.55 3.21
N GLU A 413 -4.01 22.87 3.31
CA GLU A 413 -4.68 23.49 4.47
C GLU A 413 -6.17 23.17 4.56
N SER A 414 -6.76 22.59 3.51
CA SER A 414 -8.16 22.18 3.53
C SER A 414 -8.38 20.77 4.06
N ALA A 415 -7.31 19.99 4.24
CA ALA A 415 -7.40 18.61 4.71
C ALA A 415 -7.82 18.56 6.19
N GLN A 416 -8.84 17.75 6.49
CA GLN A 416 -9.34 17.57 7.86
C GLN A 416 -10.02 16.21 8.02
N VAL A 417 -10.10 15.72 9.26
CA VAL A 417 -10.99 14.60 9.61
C VAL A 417 -12.44 15.09 9.52
N VAL A 418 -13.17 14.68 8.49
CA VAL A 418 -14.57 15.10 8.28
C VAL A 418 -15.55 14.24 9.06
N ARG A 419 -15.16 13.00 9.38
CA ARG A 419 -15.95 12.10 10.23
C ARG A 419 -15.06 11.02 10.84
N ARG A 420 -15.27 10.74 12.12
CA ARG A 420 -14.75 9.57 12.83
C ARG A 420 -15.87 8.56 13.04
N PHE A 421 -15.61 7.30 12.71
CA PHE A 421 -16.54 6.19 12.89
C PHE A 421 -16.01 5.24 13.95
N ALA A 422 -16.73 5.11 15.06
CA ALA A 422 -16.45 4.12 16.09
C ALA A 422 -17.37 2.91 15.90
N ARG A 423 -17.19 1.86 16.70
CA ARG A 423 -17.98 0.62 16.62
C ARG A 423 -19.51 0.81 16.58
N ARG A 424 -20.04 1.88 17.17
CA ARG A 424 -21.48 2.23 17.13
C ARG A 424 -21.98 2.67 15.75
N ASP A 425 -21.09 3.08 14.87
CA ASP A 425 -21.38 3.57 13.52
C ASP A 425 -21.31 2.44 12.47
N TRP A 426 -21.06 1.19 12.89
CA TRP A 426 -20.77 0.07 12.00
C TRP A 426 -21.93 -0.93 11.96
N ASP A 427 -22.40 -1.22 10.76
CA ASP A 427 -23.28 -2.35 10.49
C ASP A 427 -22.46 -3.64 10.26
N ARG A 428 -23.15 -4.78 10.30
CA ARG A 428 -22.59 -6.10 9.99
C ARG A 428 -23.24 -6.67 8.74
N ASP A 429 -22.44 -7.12 7.79
CA ASP A 429 -22.93 -7.77 6.57
C ASP A 429 -21.93 -8.85 6.11
N ASP A 430 -22.32 -10.12 6.14
CA ASP A 430 -21.52 -11.26 5.66
C ASP A 430 -20.05 -11.24 6.15
N GLY A 431 -19.86 -11.12 7.47
CA GLY A 431 -18.54 -11.04 8.11
C GLY A 431 -17.80 -9.72 7.94
N TRP A 432 -18.31 -8.78 7.15
CA TRP A 432 -17.80 -7.41 7.05
C TRP A 432 -18.40 -6.50 8.11
N TYR A 433 -17.59 -5.55 8.56
CA TYR A 433 -18.11 -4.29 9.10
C TYR A 433 -18.39 -3.34 7.95
N VAL A 434 -19.50 -2.61 8.01
CA VAL A 434 -19.93 -1.70 6.95
C VAL A 434 -20.25 -0.33 7.53
N ILE A 435 -19.70 0.71 6.91
CA ILE A 435 -19.94 2.11 7.22
C ILE A 435 -20.45 2.79 5.95
N THR A 436 -21.49 3.61 6.10
CA THR A 436 -21.97 4.48 5.02
C THR A 436 -21.95 5.93 5.47
N TYR A 437 -21.55 6.81 4.56
CA TYR A 437 -21.51 8.25 4.80
C TYR A 437 -21.92 9.00 3.54
N GLN A 438 -22.83 9.96 3.68
CA GLN A 438 -23.32 10.75 2.56
C GLN A 438 -22.78 12.16 2.63
N VAL A 439 -21.96 12.52 1.64
CA VAL A 439 -21.58 13.89 1.36
C VAL A 439 -22.77 14.56 0.68
N GLN A 440 -23.40 15.50 1.36
CA GLN A 440 -24.55 16.22 0.84
C GLN A 440 -24.09 17.32 -0.11
N LYS A 441 -24.73 17.43 -1.28
CA LYS A 441 -24.58 18.54 -2.21
C LYS A 441 -23.12 18.90 -2.51
N ALA A 442 -22.40 17.98 -3.14
CA ALA A 442 -21.01 18.17 -3.54
C ALA A 442 -20.82 19.51 -4.27
N ALA A 443 -20.08 20.42 -3.63
CA ALA A 443 -19.89 21.79 -4.10
C ALA A 443 -18.47 22.08 -4.58
N LYS A 444 -17.50 21.27 -4.14
CA LYS A 444 -16.07 21.42 -4.46
C LYS A 444 -15.48 20.06 -4.79
N SER A 445 -14.54 20.06 -5.72
CA SER A 445 -13.69 18.91 -5.99
C SER A 445 -12.82 18.62 -4.76
N GLN A 446 -12.74 17.36 -4.37
CA GLN A 446 -12.09 16.92 -3.13
C GLN A 446 -11.58 15.48 -3.28
N TYR A 447 -10.73 15.04 -2.37
CA TYR A 447 -10.38 13.64 -2.20
C TYR A 447 -10.80 13.15 -0.82
N PHE A 448 -10.94 11.84 -0.67
CA PHE A 448 -11.24 11.17 0.59
C PHE A 448 -10.25 10.05 0.82
N ARG A 449 -9.67 9.97 2.02
CA ARG A 449 -8.79 8.88 2.46
C ARG A 449 -9.19 8.39 3.84
N LEU A 450 -8.75 7.19 4.19
CA LEU A 450 -9.00 6.59 5.49
C LEU A 450 -7.70 6.51 6.31
N ARG A 451 -7.87 6.63 7.61
CA ARG A 451 -6.89 6.27 8.64
C ARG A 451 -7.64 5.54 9.75
N GLY A 452 -7.19 4.37 10.16
CA GLY A 452 -7.78 3.66 11.29
C GLY A 452 -6.71 3.11 12.23
N THR A 453 -7.10 2.88 13.49
CA THR A 453 -6.20 2.46 14.56
C THR A 453 -6.92 1.60 15.60
N ASN A 454 -6.17 0.84 16.38
CA ASN A 454 -6.65 0.19 17.61
C ASN A 454 -6.59 1.12 18.84
N LEU A 455 -6.02 2.33 18.72
CA LEU A 455 -5.89 3.28 19.81
C LEU A 455 -7.09 4.23 19.89
N GLY A 456 -7.48 4.56 21.12
CA GLY A 456 -8.47 5.60 21.39
C GLY A 456 -7.93 7.01 21.11
N VAL A 457 -8.79 8.02 21.30
CA VAL A 457 -8.38 9.43 21.27
C VAL A 457 -7.77 9.85 22.62
N GLY A 458 -6.76 10.71 22.59
CA GLY A 458 -6.11 11.22 23.80
C GLY A 458 -5.41 10.14 24.64
N VAL A 459 -4.97 9.06 24.01
CA VAL A 459 -4.15 8.04 24.69
C VAL A 459 -2.82 8.71 25.04
N PRO A 460 -2.43 8.74 26.33
CA PRO A 460 -1.23 9.45 26.77
C PRO A 460 -0.03 9.06 25.93
N ASN A 461 0.67 10.07 25.38
CA ASN A 461 1.86 9.95 24.55
C ASN A 461 1.73 9.22 23.21
N GLU A 462 0.59 8.63 22.89
CA GLU A 462 0.36 7.89 21.63
C GLU A 462 -0.59 8.64 20.68
N THR A 463 -1.65 9.26 21.20
CA THR A 463 -2.61 10.03 20.39
C THR A 463 -2.99 11.37 21.01
N ASP A 464 -3.17 12.39 20.18
CA ASP A 464 -3.65 13.70 20.64
C ASP A 464 -5.17 13.69 20.95
N ALA A 465 -5.70 14.81 21.47
CA ALA A 465 -7.13 14.95 21.76
C ALA A 465 -8.04 14.80 20.53
N ASN A 466 -7.49 14.96 19.33
CA ASN A 466 -8.18 14.76 18.07
C ASN A 466 -7.94 13.37 17.48
N GLY A 467 -7.21 12.46 18.16
CA GLY A 467 -6.88 11.11 17.68
C GLY A 467 -5.79 11.05 16.62
N ASN A 468 -5.01 12.11 16.40
CA ASN A 468 -3.83 12.02 15.55
C ASN A 468 -2.71 11.27 16.29
N PRO A 469 -1.91 10.45 15.59
CA PRO A 469 -0.74 9.83 16.21
C PRO A 469 0.24 10.90 16.66
N LEU A 470 0.81 10.70 17.84
CA LEU A 470 1.94 11.46 18.35
C LEU A 470 3.25 10.79 17.92
N ILE A 471 4.36 11.47 18.18
CA ILE A 471 5.69 10.98 17.86
C ILE A 471 6.02 9.75 18.72
N ASP A 472 6.50 8.68 18.09
CA ASP A 472 6.74 7.39 18.76
C ASP A 472 7.72 7.46 19.94
N ASP A 473 8.63 8.44 19.93
CA ASP A 473 9.63 8.69 20.97
C ASP A 473 9.03 9.00 22.35
N LEU A 474 7.77 9.46 22.41
CA LEU A 474 7.12 9.76 23.70
C LEU A 474 6.82 8.48 24.49
N VAL A 475 6.92 7.31 23.86
CA VAL A 475 6.79 5.99 24.47
C VAL A 475 8.03 5.17 24.09
N ALA A 476 9.16 5.49 24.70
CA ALA A 476 10.45 4.83 24.46
C ALA A 476 10.83 3.85 25.59
N PRO A 477 11.66 2.83 25.30
CA PRO A 477 12.09 2.41 23.97
C PRO A 477 10.97 1.70 23.21
N ASN A 478 11.05 1.70 21.87
CA ASN A 478 10.19 0.83 21.08
C ASN A 478 10.56 -0.66 21.31
N THR A 479 9.57 -1.53 21.25
CA THR A 479 9.70 -2.98 21.45
C THR A 479 8.68 -3.71 20.58
N ILE A 480 8.85 -5.02 20.40
CA ILE A 480 7.85 -5.87 19.71
C ILE A 480 6.44 -5.70 20.33
N ALA A 481 6.34 -5.71 21.67
CA ALA A 481 5.08 -5.56 22.37
C ALA A 481 4.44 -4.19 22.12
N LYS A 482 5.25 -3.11 22.11
CA LYS A 482 4.77 -1.77 21.77
C LYS A 482 4.29 -1.71 20.32
N ALA A 483 5.07 -2.22 19.37
CA ALA A 483 4.73 -2.22 17.96
C ALA A 483 3.36 -2.90 17.70
N TYR A 484 3.05 -3.99 18.40
CA TYR A 484 1.74 -4.66 18.32
C TYR A 484 0.62 -3.99 19.13
N ALA A 485 0.94 -3.15 20.11
CA ALA A 485 -0.02 -2.37 20.87
C ALA A 485 -0.45 -1.08 20.15
N ASP A 486 0.36 -0.57 19.23
CA ASP A 486 0.12 0.65 18.46
C ASP A 486 0.06 0.35 16.95
N LEU A 487 -1.15 0.03 16.47
CA LEU A 487 -1.41 -0.42 15.12
C LEU A 487 -2.24 0.60 14.34
N TRP A 488 -1.88 0.75 13.07
CA TRP A 488 -2.55 1.65 12.15
C TRP A 488 -2.74 1.02 10.77
N PHE A 489 -3.76 1.48 10.06
CA PHE A 489 -3.89 1.29 8.63
C PHE A 489 -4.25 2.60 7.94
N TYR A 490 -3.79 2.76 6.70
CA TYR A 490 -4.08 3.92 5.86
C TYR A 490 -4.51 3.47 4.47
N SER A 491 -5.45 4.21 3.87
CA SER A 491 -5.88 3.98 2.49
C SER A 491 -5.31 5.04 1.55
N ASN A 492 -5.08 4.67 0.29
CA ASN A 492 -4.99 5.66 -0.78
C ASN A 492 -6.34 6.38 -0.98
N PRO A 493 -6.36 7.57 -1.61
CA PRO A 493 -7.58 8.36 -1.70
C PRO A 493 -8.50 7.94 -2.84
N ILE A 494 -9.79 8.24 -2.70
CA ILE A 494 -10.75 8.36 -3.80
C ILE A 494 -10.88 9.84 -4.15
N PHE A 495 -10.79 10.18 -5.42
CA PHE A 495 -10.98 11.55 -5.89
C PHE A 495 -12.43 11.78 -6.30
N VAL A 496 -13.01 12.92 -5.95
CA VAL A 496 -14.32 13.38 -6.40
C VAL A 496 -14.14 14.72 -7.11
N LYS A 497 -14.42 14.74 -8.41
CA LYS A 497 -14.32 15.94 -9.25
C LYS A 497 -15.72 16.46 -9.57
N VAL A 498 -16.01 17.68 -9.11
CA VAL A 498 -17.24 18.39 -9.48
C VAL A 498 -17.04 18.98 -10.87
N ILE A 499 -17.95 18.69 -11.80
CA ILE A 499 -17.92 19.15 -13.20
C ILE A 499 -18.95 20.24 -13.48
#